data_AF-H7FN66-F1
#
_entry.id   AF-H7FN66-F1
#
_cell.length_a   1.000
_cell.length_b   1.000
_cell.length_c   1.000
_cell.angle_alpha   90.00
_cell.angle_beta   90.00
_cell.angle_gamma   90.00
#
_symmetry.space_group_name_H-M   'P 1'
#
loop_
_entity.id
_entity.type
_entity.pdbx_description
1 polymer ?
#
loop_
_entity_poly.entity_id
_entity_poly.type
_entity_poly.pdbx_seq_one_letter_code
_entity_poly.pdbx_strand_id
1 'polypeptide(L)'
;MKEHLKRRIEYTKDSLPEEGTPEYNIVIERLKQHEHRNPNFQKVIKAKKNEAVKTWELQEANGIGLFMDPEIRHYLGEFNHRSWSYGHRKMPIMFNVMEAFFTLDKRLNYWRLLDEEDYSISFFDFIDFYTSNDFKNDREEIKENLEEDLIYNFNVGYDLKEITFKTDDKNEFVIAGVSLIRRGNEVTMLFDTGQKIDTNEKSKELTPLETMKITVGKEKIKVADDRIREAVKLNDDPNLWKVLVACRFNLDSSTIDARYVARDEGNSFSIYTDDLTGFMVNGEWRDPGYEETFKNLVKEVENFNSIFELAKACLYLPNYFDFFNEEIEEQEYDTEVKSILKNPFKKRDYKDVDNKFKIRNRTLWILNRSKTFSSNRIKLRDENFKIETSGYWKKLNDDEVGSNKMGNPINGKTWVKKTESYFVTKEDELIIERKKDLGFTSENAGKIYIMRNGNLKNDIYKIGLTTKSADERANQLSKTSIPDKFIVMREWDTKDCYLAEKNIHKLLENYRIDKNREFFQIDMRIANDVIDEVINEINKE
;
A
#
# COMPACT_ATOMS: atom_id res chain seq x y z
N MET A 1 2.62 12.43 24.37
CA MET A 1 2.47 11.02 23.94
C MET A 1 2.19 11.05 22.45
N LYS A 2 2.87 10.23 21.65
CA LYS A 2 2.70 10.19 20.17
C LYS A 2 1.26 9.82 19.80
N GLU A 3 0.73 10.33 18.68
CA GLU A 3 -0.71 10.23 18.34
C GLU A 3 -1.13 8.78 18.11
N HIS A 4 -0.33 7.98 17.39
CA HIS A 4 -0.60 6.55 17.20
C HIS A 4 -0.69 5.78 18.53
N LEU A 5 0.09 6.15 19.56
CA LEU A 5 0.01 5.51 20.87
C LEU A 5 -1.31 5.85 21.56
N LYS A 6 -1.79 7.09 21.43
CA LYS A 6 -3.11 7.48 21.94
C LYS A 6 -4.22 6.69 21.24
N ARG A 7 -4.18 6.60 19.91
CA ARG A 7 -5.13 5.80 19.12
C ARG A 7 -5.11 4.33 19.51
N ARG A 8 -3.93 3.72 19.62
CA ARG A 8 -3.79 2.33 20.08
C ARG A 8 -4.39 2.12 21.47
N ILE A 9 -4.11 3.00 22.42
CA ILE A 9 -4.73 2.95 23.76
C ILE A 9 -6.25 3.01 23.62
N GLU A 10 -6.78 3.95 22.84
CA GLU A 10 -8.21 4.09 22.62
C GLU A 10 -8.85 2.84 22.00
N TYR A 11 -8.23 2.24 20.97
CA TYR A 11 -8.73 1.02 20.32
C TYR A 11 -8.67 -0.20 21.25
N THR A 12 -7.69 -0.25 22.16
CA THR A 12 -7.57 -1.34 23.15
C THR A 12 -8.52 -1.19 24.34
N LYS A 13 -9.11 -0.01 24.58
CA LYS A 13 -10.19 0.12 25.58
C LYS A 13 -11.32 -0.82 25.19
N ASP A 14 -11.81 -1.58 26.17
CA ASP A 14 -12.88 -2.57 26.02
C ASP A 14 -12.53 -3.80 25.17
N SER A 15 -11.27 -3.94 24.74
CA SER A 15 -10.80 -5.17 24.11
C SER A 15 -10.79 -6.32 25.12
N LEU A 16 -11.12 -7.52 24.66
CA LEU A 16 -11.03 -8.73 25.48
C LEU A 16 -9.62 -8.86 26.09
N PRO A 17 -9.51 -9.28 27.36
CA PRO A 17 -8.23 -9.67 27.94
C PRO A 17 -7.60 -10.81 27.14
N GLU A 18 -6.33 -11.08 27.39
CA GLU A 18 -5.63 -12.15 26.68
C GLU A 18 -6.21 -13.52 27.02
N GLU A 19 -6.48 -14.33 26.00
CA GLU A 19 -7.01 -15.68 26.17
C GLU A 19 -6.08 -16.50 27.08
N GLY A 20 -6.66 -17.16 28.08
CA GLY A 20 -5.91 -17.92 29.09
C GLY A 20 -5.61 -17.16 30.39
N THR A 21 -5.89 -15.85 30.44
CA THR A 21 -5.78 -15.06 31.69
C THR A 21 -7.01 -15.20 32.59
N PRO A 22 -6.89 -15.03 33.93
CA PRO A 22 -8.05 -14.97 34.82
C PRO A 22 -9.07 -13.90 34.43
N GLU A 23 -8.59 -12.73 34.01
CA GLU A 23 -9.43 -11.61 33.57
C GLU A 23 -10.28 -11.99 32.36
N TYR A 24 -9.71 -12.74 31.40
CA TYR A 24 -10.45 -13.24 30.25
C TYR A 24 -11.61 -14.12 30.68
N ASN A 25 -11.36 -15.09 31.57
CA ASN A 25 -12.39 -16.00 32.05
C ASN A 25 -13.55 -15.25 32.73
N ILE A 26 -13.24 -14.26 33.58
CA ILE A 26 -14.23 -13.41 34.23
C ILE A 26 -15.11 -12.67 33.21
N VAL A 27 -14.50 -12.09 32.18
CA VAL A 27 -15.24 -11.36 31.14
C VAL A 27 -16.13 -12.30 30.32
N ILE A 28 -15.64 -13.48 29.95
CA ILE A 28 -16.41 -14.48 29.21
C ILE A 28 -17.61 -15.00 30.03
N GLU A 29 -17.44 -15.26 31.33
CA GLU A 29 -18.54 -15.66 32.19
C GLU A 29 -19.62 -14.58 32.28
N ARG A 30 -19.24 -13.30 32.42
CA ARG A 30 -20.19 -12.18 32.41
C ARG A 30 -20.94 -12.06 31.09
N LEU A 31 -20.26 -12.26 29.96
CA LEU A 31 -20.89 -12.25 28.63
C LEU A 31 -21.91 -13.38 28.49
N LYS A 32 -21.59 -14.61 28.93
CA LYS A 32 -22.53 -15.74 28.94
C LYS A 32 -23.74 -15.48 29.82
N GLN A 33 -23.55 -14.89 31.00
CA GLN A 33 -24.66 -14.50 31.88
C GLN A 33 -25.55 -13.42 31.26
N HIS A 34 -24.96 -12.42 30.60
CA HIS A 34 -25.70 -11.38 29.89
C HIS A 34 -26.50 -11.96 28.73
N GLU A 35 -25.90 -12.84 27.94
CA GLU A 35 -26.59 -13.57 26.87
C GLU A 35 -27.79 -14.36 27.40
N HIS A 36 -27.63 -15.11 28.51
CA HIS A 36 -28.72 -15.87 29.10
C HIS A 36 -29.88 -14.98 29.59
N ARG A 37 -29.57 -13.79 30.10
CA ARG A 37 -30.57 -12.81 30.60
C ARG A 37 -31.24 -11.99 29.49
N ASN A 38 -30.62 -11.91 28.31
CA ASN A 38 -31.10 -11.08 27.21
C ASN A 38 -31.45 -11.95 25.99
N PRO A 39 -32.72 -12.33 25.80
CA PRO A 39 -33.14 -13.23 24.72
C PRO A 39 -32.91 -12.65 23.32
N ASN A 40 -32.74 -11.32 23.20
CA ASN A 40 -32.46 -10.66 21.93
C ASN A 40 -30.96 -10.47 21.64
N PHE A 41 -30.07 -10.81 22.59
CA PHE A 41 -28.64 -10.54 22.48
C PHE A 41 -28.04 -11.09 21.17
N GLN A 42 -28.25 -12.37 20.89
CA GLN A 42 -27.74 -13.00 19.66
C GLN A 42 -28.30 -12.37 18.38
N LYS A 43 -29.57 -11.97 18.39
CA LYS A 43 -30.19 -11.27 17.24
C LYS A 43 -29.53 -9.92 17.00
N VAL A 44 -29.24 -9.16 18.07
CA VAL A 44 -28.56 -7.85 17.98
C VAL A 44 -27.13 -8.01 17.49
N ILE A 45 -26.37 -8.98 18.03
CA ILE A 45 -25.00 -9.26 17.59
C ILE A 45 -24.97 -9.66 16.11
N LYS A 46 -25.90 -10.53 15.68
CA LYS A 46 -26.01 -10.92 14.27
C LYS A 46 -26.32 -9.73 13.35
N ALA A 47 -27.22 -8.84 13.77
CA ALA A 47 -27.54 -7.65 12.99
C ALA A 47 -26.33 -6.71 12.86
N LYS A 48 -25.61 -6.46 13.95
CA LYS A 48 -24.38 -5.66 13.94
C LYS A 48 -23.30 -6.28 13.05
N LYS A 49 -23.08 -7.60 13.15
CA LYS A 49 -22.13 -8.31 12.29
C LYS A 49 -22.52 -8.19 10.82
N ASN A 50 -23.80 -8.31 10.50
CA ASN A 50 -24.28 -8.15 9.13
C ASN A 50 -24.03 -6.72 8.62
N GLU A 51 -24.34 -5.70 9.42
CA GLU A 51 -24.05 -4.29 9.06
C GLU A 51 -22.55 -4.07 8.83
N ALA A 52 -21.68 -4.60 9.70
CA ALA A 52 -20.23 -4.52 9.57
C ALA A 52 -19.73 -5.17 8.27
N VAL A 53 -20.15 -6.40 7.99
CA VAL A 53 -19.77 -7.13 6.77
C VAL A 53 -20.28 -6.42 5.52
N LYS A 54 -21.52 -5.92 5.53
CA LYS A 54 -22.07 -5.18 4.39
C LYS A 54 -21.44 -3.81 4.17
N THR A 55 -20.97 -3.16 5.23
CA THR A 55 -20.16 -1.94 5.12
C THR A 55 -18.80 -2.26 4.52
N TRP A 56 -18.13 -3.31 5.02
CA TRP A 56 -16.86 -3.79 4.49
C TRP A 56 -16.93 -4.14 3.00
N GLU A 57 -17.92 -4.94 2.59
CA GLU A 57 -18.14 -5.29 1.17
C GLU A 57 -18.26 -4.05 0.27
N LEU A 58 -18.87 -2.95 0.75
CA LEU A 58 -18.93 -1.70 -0.01
C LEU A 58 -17.60 -0.95 -0.01
N GLN A 59 -16.83 -0.95 1.08
CA GLN A 59 -15.50 -0.31 1.12
C GLN A 59 -14.46 -1.09 0.30
N GLU A 60 -14.56 -2.41 0.21
CA GLU A 60 -13.74 -3.20 -0.71
C GLU A 60 -14.06 -2.85 -2.18
N ALA A 61 -15.33 -2.58 -2.49
CA ALA A 61 -15.82 -2.38 -3.85
C ALA A 61 -15.89 -0.90 -4.30
N ASN A 62 -15.62 0.06 -3.42
CA ASN A 62 -15.76 1.49 -3.75
C ASN A 62 -14.48 2.10 -4.33
N GLY A 63 -13.43 1.32 -4.50
CA GLY A 63 -12.15 1.78 -5.01
C GLY A 63 -12.17 2.18 -6.48
N ILE A 64 -11.24 3.04 -6.86
CA ILE A 64 -10.98 3.32 -8.29
C ILE A 64 -10.15 2.20 -8.94
N GLY A 65 -9.52 1.35 -8.12
CA GLY A 65 -8.74 0.17 -8.50
C GLY A 65 -7.33 0.44 -9.01
N LEU A 66 -6.81 1.67 -8.93
CA LEU A 66 -5.42 1.97 -9.29
C LEU A 66 -4.46 1.35 -8.25
N PHE A 67 -3.14 1.47 -8.45
CA PHE A 67 -2.13 0.74 -7.69
C PHE A 67 -2.29 0.80 -6.17
N MET A 68 -2.62 1.95 -5.59
CA MET A 68 -2.76 2.07 -4.13
C MET A 68 -4.03 1.45 -3.56
N ASP A 69 -5.05 1.29 -4.40
CA ASP A 69 -6.41 0.93 -4.00
C ASP A 69 -6.51 -0.52 -3.45
N PRO A 70 -5.94 -1.54 -4.12
CA PRO A 70 -5.85 -2.90 -3.58
C PRO A 70 -5.02 -2.99 -2.30
N GLU A 71 -3.97 -2.16 -2.15
CA GLU A 71 -3.05 -2.29 -1.01
C GLU A 71 -3.70 -1.90 0.30
N ILE A 72 -4.40 -0.77 0.32
CA ILE A 72 -5.09 -0.31 1.52
C ILE A 72 -6.25 -1.25 1.86
N ARG A 73 -7.00 -1.73 0.85
CA ARG A 73 -8.11 -2.68 1.02
C ARG A 73 -7.63 -4.04 1.51
N HIS A 74 -6.47 -4.52 1.05
CA HIS A 74 -5.84 -5.72 1.59
C HIS A 74 -5.70 -5.65 3.12
N TYR A 75 -5.17 -4.54 3.65
CA TYR A 75 -5.06 -4.35 5.09
C TYR A 75 -6.41 -4.18 5.79
N LEU A 76 -7.40 -3.53 5.15
CA LEU A 76 -8.77 -3.44 5.67
C LEU A 76 -9.36 -4.85 5.90
N GLY A 77 -9.26 -5.71 4.88
CA GLY A 77 -9.71 -7.10 4.93
C GLY A 77 -8.95 -7.90 5.98
N GLU A 78 -7.61 -7.82 5.99
CA GLU A 78 -6.76 -8.54 6.94
C GLU A 78 -7.04 -8.16 8.40
N PHE A 79 -7.19 -6.86 8.69
CA PHE A 79 -7.45 -6.39 10.06
C PHE A 79 -8.83 -6.81 10.53
N ASN A 80 -9.86 -6.69 9.68
CA ASN A 80 -11.20 -7.15 10.03
C ASN A 80 -11.28 -8.67 10.20
N HIS A 81 -10.64 -9.42 9.31
CA HIS A 81 -10.54 -10.88 9.44
C HIS A 81 -9.90 -11.26 10.78
N ARG A 82 -8.77 -10.64 11.14
CA ARG A 82 -8.11 -10.90 12.42
C ARG A 82 -8.96 -10.49 13.62
N SER A 83 -9.58 -9.32 13.59
CA SER A 83 -10.46 -8.85 14.65
C SER A 83 -11.63 -9.78 14.91
N TRP A 84 -12.25 -10.33 13.86
CA TRP A 84 -13.41 -11.20 13.98
C TRP A 84 -13.07 -12.66 14.29
N SER A 85 -11.96 -13.16 13.77
CA SER A 85 -11.56 -14.57 13.92
C SER A 85 -10.71 -14.82 15.16
N TYR A 86 -9.86 -13.85 15.54
CA TYR A 86 -8.81 -14.04 16.54
C TYR A 86 -8.75 -12.93 17.60
N GLY A 87 -9.44 -11.81 17.38
CA GLY A 87 -9.47 -10.65 18.27
C GLY A 87 -8.34 -9.63 18.03
N HIS A 88 -8.54 -8.41 18.53
CA HIS A 88 -7.64 -7.25 18.28
C HIS A 88 -6.20 -7.43 18.75
N ARG A 89 -5.93 -8.35 19.69
CA ARG A 89 -4.57 -8.62 20.17
C ARG A 89 -3.72 -9.41 19.16
N LYS A 90 -4.31 -9.90 18.08
CA LYS A 90 -3.67 -10.79 17.10
C LYS A 90 -3.31 -10.09 15.77
N MET A 91 -3.27 -8.76 15.78
CA MET A 91 -2.87 -7.94 14.61
C MET A 91 -1.43 -8.21 14.13
N PRO A 92 -1.14 -8.04 12.83
CA PRO A 92 0.22 -8.13 12.29
C PRO A 92 1.07 -6.95 12.78
N ILE A 93 2.40 -7.04 12.68
CA ILE A 93 3.28 -5.95 13.10
C ILE A 93 3.07 -4.69 12.24
N MET A 94 2.73 -4.84 10.95
CA MET A 94 2.34 -3.74 10.05
C MET A 94 1.16 -2.92 10.56
N PHE A 95 0.31 -3.47 11.44
CA PHE A 95 -0.78 -2.71 12.05
C PHE A 95 -0.27 -1.48 12.82
N ASN A 96 0.95 -1.51 13.36
CA ASN A 96 1.53 -0.39 14.11
C ASN A 96 1.78 0.88 13.26
N VAL A 97 1.78 0.75 11.93
CA VAL A 97 1.85 1.88 10.98
C VAL A 97 0.55 2.02 10.20
N MET A 98 0.01 0.90 9.71
CA MET A 98 -1.17 0.89 8.84
C MET A 98 -2.47 1.24 9.57
N GLU A 99 -2.54 1.17 10.90
CA GLU A 99 -3.73 1.63 11.65
C GLU A 99 -4.13 3.08 11.34
N ALA A 100 -3.16 3.90 10.91
CA ALA A 100 -3.39 5.31 10.59
C ALA A 100 -4.46 5.50 9.49
N PHE A 101 -4.59 4.56 8.55
CA PHE A 101 -5.57 4.59 7.45
C PHE A 101 -6.99 4.18 7.88
N PHE A 102 -7.14 3.70 9.10
CA PHE A 102 -8.39 3.11 9.58
C PHE A 102 -8.89 3.76 10.86
N THR A 103 -10.17 3.52 11.14
CA THR A 103 -10.79 3.86 12.42
C THR A 103 -11.68 2.72 12.88
N LEU A 104 -11.64 2.41 14.19
CA LEU A 104 -12.45 1.33 14.75
C LEU A 104 -13.85 1.84 15.07
N ASP A 105 -14.87 1.34 14.35
CA ASP A 105 -16.25 1.43 14.80
C ASP A 105 -16.45 0.45 15.97
N LYS A 106 -16.33 0.97 17.20
CA LYS A 106 -16.52 0.17 18.43
C LYS A 106 -17.94 -0.39 18.59
N ARG A 107 -18.96 0.24 18.00
CA ARG A 107 -20.35 -0.23 18.07
C ARG A 107 -20.50 -1.53 17.28
N LEU A 108 -19.82 -1.62 16.13
CA LEU A 108 -19.84 -2.78 15.23
C LEU A 108 -18.66 -3.74 15.43
N ASN A 109 -17.61 -3.31 16.13
CA ASN A 109 -16.34 -4.01 16.24
C ASN A 109 -15.72 -4.27 14.86
N TYR A 110 -15.56 -3.19 14.08
CA TYR A 110 -15.17 -3.22 12.67
C TYR A 110 -14.19 -2.08 12.37
N TRP A 111 -13.09 -2.38 11.69
CA TRP A 111 -12.17 -1.39 11.14
C TRP A 111 -12.75 -0.82 9.86
N ARG A 112 -12.92 0.49 9.84
CA ARG A 112 -13.44 1.24 8.71
C ARG A 112 -12.31 2.00 8.05
N LEU A 113 -12.28 1.98 6.72
CA LEU A 113 -11.39 2.83 5.93
C LEU A 113 -11.82 4.30 6.07
N LEU A 114 -10.87 5.20 6.27
CA LEU A 114 -11.10 6.64 6.28
C LEU A 114 -11.48 7.15 4.88
N ASP A 115 -11.92 8.40 4.78
CA ASP A 115 -12.26 8.96 3.49
C ASP A 115 -10.97 9.10 2.66
N GLU A 116 -11.07 8.99 1.33
CA GLU A 116 -9.91 8.94 0.44
C GLU A 116 -10.19 9.64 -0.89
N GLU A 117 -9.13 10.22 -1.44
CA GLU A 117 -9.06 10.87 -2.75
C GLU A 117 -7.97 10.23 -3.61
N ASP A 118 -8.22 10.18 -4.92
CA ASP A 118 -7.34 9.50 -5.87
C ASP A 118 -6.72 10.50 -6.85
N TYR A 119 -5.41 10.39 -7.01
CA TYR A 119 -4.58 11.26 -7.82
C TYR A 119 -3.78 10.42 -8.83
N SER A 120 -3.59 10.94 -10.03
CA SER A 120 -2.67 10.39 -11.03
C SER A 120 -1.57 11.39 -11.33
N ILE A 121 -0.32 10.95 -11.21
CA ILE A 121 0.86 11.80 -11.37
C ILE A 121 1.84 11.23 -12.37
N SER A 122 2.59 12.12 -13.03
CA SER A 122 3.98 11.81 -13.40
C SER A 122 4.85 12.04 -12.17
N PHE A 123 5.46 10.97 -11.67
CA PHE A 123 6.37 11.09 -10.54
C PHE A 123 7.64 11.86 -10.91
N PHE A 124 8.02 11.89 -12.19
CA PHE A 124 9.12 12.75 -12.67
C PHE A 124 8.77 14.23 -12.56
N ASP A 125 7.61 14.65 -13.05
CA ASP A 125 7.17 16.06 -13.01
C ASP A 125 7.10 16.58 -11.58
N PHE A 126 6.63 15.75 -10.66
CA PHE A 126 6.70 16.04 -9.22
C PHE A 126 8.13 16.28 -8.73
N ILE A 127 9.08 15.42 -9.09
CA ILE A 127 10.46 15.55 -8.64
C ILE A 127 11.15 16.76 -9.30
N ASP A 128 10.84 17.06 -10.57
CA ASP A 128 11.29 18.27 -11.25
C ASP A 128 10.75 19.53 -10.54
N PHE A 129 9.47 19.53 -10.15
CA PHE A 129 8.90 20.60 -9.32
C PHE A 129 9.62 20.73 -7.98
N TYR A 130 9.75 19.63 -7.22
CA TYR A 130 10.37 19.61 -5.90
C TYR A 130 11.83 20.11 -5.90
N THR A 131 12.54 19.91 -7.01
CA THR A 131 13.94 20.35 -7.17
C THR A 131 14.10 21.65 -7.95
N SER A 132 13.00 22.27 -8.38
CA SER A 132 12.99 23.56 -9.06
C SER A 132 13.26 24.73 -8.09
N ASN A 133 13.60 25.89 -8.64
CA ASN A 133 13.71 27.13 -7.87
C ASN A 133 12.34 27.68 -7.42
N ASP A 134 11.25 27.17 -8.00
CA ASP A 134 9.88 27.60 -7.69
C ASP A 134 9.35 26.91 -6.43
N PHE A 135 9.92 25.76 -6.06
CA PHE A 135 9.57 25.05 -4.84
C PHE A 135 10.05 25.82 -3.60
N LYS A 136 9.12 26.05 -2.68
CA LYS A 136 9.41 26.58 -1.34
C LYS A 136 9.33 25.45 -0.34
N ASN A 137 10.44 25.20 0.34
CA ASN A 137 10.50 24.20 1.40
C ASN A 137 9.96 24.79 2.71
N ASP A 138 8.62 24.87 2.84
CA ASP A 138 7.93 25.30 4.05
C ASP A 138 7.13 24.14 4.67
N ARG A 139 7.52 23.75 5.89
CA ARG A 139 6.91 22.62 6.60
C ARG A 139 5.51 22.93 7.12
N GLU A 140 5.18 24.19 7.35
CA GLU A 140 3.82 24.55 7.77
C GLU A 140 2.83 24.26 6.63
N GLU A 141 3.26 24.42 5.37
CA GLU A 141 2.44 24.05 4.21
C GLU A 141 2.10 22.55 4.18
N ILE A 142 2.94 21.65 4.73
CA ILE A 142 2.60 20.22 4.83
C ILE A 142 1.36 20.02 5.70
N LYS A 143 1.25 20.75 6.81
CA LYS A 143 0.08 20.67 7.71
C LYS A 143 -1.14 21.33 7.10
N GLU A 144 -0.94 22.44 6.38
CA GLU A 144 -2.01 23.21 5.74
C GLU A 144 -2.62 22.47 4.55
N ASN A 145 -1.81 21.78 3.75
CA ASN A 145 -2.25 21.09 2.53
C ASN A 145 -2.62 19.61 2.75
N LEU A 146 -2.36 19.04 3.93
CA LEU A 146 -2.88 17.72 4.31
C LEU A 146 -4.05 17.87 5.28
N GLU A 147 -5.25 17.66 4.77
CA GLU A 147 -6.44 17.51 5.61
C GLU A 147 -6.28 16.32 6.59
N GLU A 148 -6.78 16.50 7.82
CA GLU A 148 -6.73 15.45 8.83
C GLU A 148 -7.77 14.36 8.54
N ASP A 149 -7.42 13.10 8.81
CA ASP A 149 -8.30 11.94 8.59
C ASP A 149 -8.74 11.72 7.12
N LEU A 150 -8.05 12.34 6.15
CA LEU A 150 -8.21 12.11 4.71
C LEU A 150 -7.00 11.36 4.14
N ILE A 151 -7.26 10.33 3.33
CA ILE A 151 -6.23 9.56 2.63
C ILE A 151 -6.05 10.14 1.22
N TYR A 152 -4.80 10.45 0.86
CA TYR A 152 -4.43 10.89 -0.48
C TYR A 152 -3.71 9.75 -1.20
N ASN A 153 -4.30 9.18 -2.24
CA ASN A 153 -3.73 8.09 -3.03
C ASN A 153 -3.11 8.62 -4.33
N PHE A 154 -1.80 8.82 -4.36
CA PHE A 154 -1.08 9.22 -5.57
C PHE A 154 -0.62 7.99 -6.35
N ASN A 155 -1.14 7.82 -7.56
CA ASN A 155 -0.84 6.69 -8.43
C ASN A 155 0.06 7.15 -9.59
N VAL A 156 1.16 6.45 -9.82
CA VAL A 156 2.08 6.72 -10.92
C VAL A 156 1.52 6.10 -12.19
N GLY A 157 1.00 6.94 -13.09
CA GLY A 157 0.33 6.47 -14.31
C GLY A 157 1.32 6.03 -15.40
N TYR A 158 2.02 7.01 -15.97
CA TYR A 158 2.72 6.89 -17.25
C TYR A 158 4.13 6.31 -17.16
N ASP A 159 4.85 6.60 -16.08
CA ASP A 159 6.31 6.45 -16.02
C ASP A 159 6.76 5.27 -15.13
N LEU A 160 5.86 4.32 -14.81
CA LEU A 160 6.09 3.25 -13.84
C LEU A 160 7.43 2.54 -14.06
N LYS A 161 7.76 2.19 -15.31
CA LYS A 161 9.00 1.49 -15.67
C LYS A 161 10.16 2.43 -15.99
N GLU A 162 9.85 3.69 -16.30
CA GLU A 162 10.82 4.68 -16.70
C GLU A 162 11.60 5.24 -15.51
N ILE A 163 11.01 5.19 -14.31
CA ILE A 163 11.63 5.67 -13.07
C ILE A 163 12.20 4.49 -12.30
N THR A 164 13.53 4.39 -12.26
CA THR A 164 14.21 3.52 -11.30
C THR A 164 15.02 4.29 -10.29
N PHE A 165 14.98 3.79 -9.06
CA PHE A 165 15.87 4.21 -7.97
C PHE A 165 16.77 3.05 -7.61
N LYS A 166 18.03 3.34 -7.29
CA LYS A 166 18.94 2.34 -6.72
C LYS A 166 18.94 2.48 -5.19
N THR A 167 18.93 1.36 -4.50
CA THR A 167 19.14 1.27 -3.05
C THR A 167 20.62 1.09 -2.72
N ASP A 168 20.96 1.20 -1.43
CA ASP A 168 22.33 1.10 -0.91
C ASP A 168 22.99 -0.25 -1.26
N ASP A 169 22.18 -1.30 -1.38
CA ASP A 169 22.59 -2.64 -1.81
C ASP A 169 22.60 -2.86 -3.33
N LYS A 170 22.42 -1.78 -4.11
CA LYS A 170 22.37 -1.72 -5.58
C LYS A 170 21.15 -2.40 -6.21
N ASN A 171 20.12 -2.76 -5.44
CA ASN A 171 18.86 -3.18 -6.03
C ASN A 171 18.18 -1.99 -6.74
N GLU A 172 17.53 -2.25 -7.87
CA GLU A 172 16.74 -1.25 -8.58
C GLU A 172 15.27 -1.40 -8.19
N PHE A 173 14.58 -0.28 -7.95
CA PHE A 173 13.15 -0.23 -7.60
C PHE A 173 12.38 0.69 -8.53
N VAL A 174 11.12 0.35 -8.78
CA VAL A 174 10.10 1.23 -9.38
C VAL A 174 9.05 1.63 -8.35
N ILE A 175 8.32 2.72 -8.59
CA ILE A 175 7.25 3.21 -7.70
C ILE A 175 5.94 3.23 -8.47
N ALA A 176 4.95 2.49 -7.98
CA ALA A 176 3.59 2.43 -8.52
C ALA A 176 2.67 3.46 -7.89
N GLY A 177 2.91 3.82 -6.63
CA GLY A 177 2.14 4.86 -5.98
C GLY A 177 2.60 5.13 -4.57
N VAL A 178 2.00 6.16 -3.98
CA VAL A 178 2.18 6.55 -2.60
C VAL A 178 0.86 7.03 -2.02
N SER A 179 0.48 6.49 -0.88
CA SER A 179 -0.65 6.95 -0.09
C SER A 179 -0.18 7.72 1.13
N LEU A 180 -0.80 8.85 1.41
CA LEU A 180 -0.51 9.70 2.57
C LEU A 180 -1.76 9.84 3.44
N ILE A 181 -1.56 9.92 4.75
CA ILE A 181 -2.61 10.34 5.69
C ILE A 181 -2.03 11.11 6.86
N ARG A 182 -2.64 12.26 7.19
CA ARG A 182 -2.33 13.02 8.41
C ARG A 182 -3.28 12.67 9.54
N ARG A 183 -2.73 12.39 10.73
CA ARG A 183 -3.45 12.17 11.99
C ARG A 183 -2.81 13.04 13.08
N GLY A 184 -3.40 14.20 13.37
CA GLY A 184 -2.76 15.23 14.19
C GLY A 184 -1.44 15.70 13.58
N ASN A 185 -0.33 15.59 14.34
CA ASN A 185 1.02 15.94 13.88
C ASN A 185 1.81 14.76 13.30
N GLU A 186 1.16 13.61 13.08
CA GLU A 186 1.77 12.45 12.41
C GLU A 186 1.30 12.36 10.96
N VAL A 187 2.21 12.12 10.03
CA VAL A 187 1.89 11.73 8.65
C VAL A 187 2.37 10.31 8.43
N THR A 188 1.45 9.41 8.08
CA THR A 188 1.80 8.05 7.67
C THR A 188 1.79 7.97 6.15
N MET A 189 2.81 7.33 5.60
CA MET A 189 2.98 7.13 4.17
C MET A 189 3.14 5.64 3.86
N LEU A 190 2.50 5.17 2.79
CA LEU A 190 2.64 3.83 2.23
C LEU A 190 3.02 3.95 0.76
N PHE A 191 4.15 3.39 0.37
CA PHE A 191 4.54 3.21 -1.02
C PHE A 191 4.19 1.80 -1.49
N ASP A 192 3.68 1.71 -2.71
CA ASP A 192 3.68 0.49 -3.50
C ASP A 192 4.86 0.52 -4.48
N THR A 193 5.81 -0.40 -4.30
CA THR A 193 7.08 -0.42 -5.05
C THR A 193 7.37 -1.80 -5.62
N GLY A 194 8.21 -1.84 -6.65
CA GLY A 194 8.63 -3.09 -7.30
C GLY A 194 10.13 -3.20 -7.35
N GLN A 195 10.69 -4.18 -6.64
CA GLN A 195 12.10 -4.53 -6.77
C GLN A 195 12.32 -5.22 -8.12
N LYS A 196 13.26 -4.72 -8.94
CA LYS A 196 13.62 -5.34 -10.21
C LYS A 196 14.36 -6.66 -9.97
N ILE A 197 13.66 -7.77 -10.20
CA ILE A 197 14.16 -9.13 -10.03
C ILE A 197 13.25 -10.12 -10.78
N ASP A 198 13.80 -11.24 -11.26
CA ASP A 198 12.99 -12.33 -11.80
C ASP A 198 12.18 -12.99 -10.66
N THR A 199 10.86 -12.78 -10.66
CA THR A 199 9.98 -13.31 -9.63
C THR A 199 9.85 -14.82 -9.68
N ASN A 200 10.02 -15.45 -10.84
CA ASN A 200 9.92 -16.90 -11.01
C ASN A 200 11.14 -17.60 -10.41
N GLU A 201 12.33 -17.06 -10.64
CA GLU A 201 13.55 -17.51 -9.96
C GLU A 201 13.44 -17.25 -8.47
N LYS A 202 13.05 -16.04 -8.08
CA LYS A 202 12.99 -15.67 -6.66
C LYS A 202 12.00 -16.53 -5.86
N SER A 203 10.85 -16.86 -6.46
CA SER A 203 9.84 -17.74 -5.85
C SER A 203 10.41 -19.12 -5.48
N LYS A 204 11.34 -19.67 -6.28
CA LYS A 204 11.96 -20.98 -6.02
C LYS A 204 12.95 -20.92 -4.85
N GLU A 205 13.49 -19.74 -4.54
CA GLU A 205 14.42 -19.52 -3.43
C GLU A 205 13.69 -19.30 -2.09
N LEU A 206 12.38 -19.03 -2.12
CA LEU A 206 11.62 -18.75 -0.90
C LEU A 206 11.59 -19.98 0.00
N THR A 207 11.98 -19.79 1.25
CA THR A 207 11.99 -20.84 2.26
C THR A 207 10.57 -21.27 2.61
N PRO A 208 10.24 -22.57 2.72
CA PRO A 208 8.89 -23.00 3.08
C PRO A 208 8.41 -22.45 4.43
N LEU A 209 7.14 -22.05 4.51
CA LEU A 209 6.59 -21.37 5.69
C LEU A 209 6.61 -22.27 6.93
N GLU A 210 6.46 -23.58 6.75
CA GLU A 210 6.45 -24.59 7.81
C GLU A 210 7.77 -24.66 8.58
N THR A 211 8.85 -24.17 7.97
CA THR A 211 10.18 -24.14 8.60
C THR A 211 10.42 -22.87 9.42
N MET A 212 9.51 -21.89 9.34
CA MET A 212 9.65 -20.61 10.03
C MET A 212 9.13 -20.66 11.47
N LYS A 213 9.78 -19.92 12.37
CA LYS A 213 9.33 -19.78 13.76
C LYS A 213 8.04 -18.97 13.80
N ILE A 214 6.97 -19.55 14.34
CA ILE A 214 5.71 -18.84 14.58
C ILE A 214 5.92 -17.77 15.67
N THR A 215 5.40 -16.57 15.44
CA THR A 215 5.43 -15.48 16.43
C THR A 215 4.66 -15.90 17.68
N VAL A 216 5.23 -15.63 18.86
CA VAL A 216 4.60 -15.93 20.15
C VAL A 216 3.23 -15.26 20.24
N GLY A 217 2.22 -16.04 20.62
CA GLY A 217 0.83 -15.61 20.70
C GLY A 217 0.07 -15.62 19.37
N LYS A 218 0.67 -16.09 18.26
CA LYS A 218 0.00 -16.18 16.94
C LYS A 218 -0.12 -17.63 16.42
N GLU A 219 0.00 -18.61 17.31
CA GLU A 219 0.01 -20.04 17.00
C GLU A 219 -1.28 -20.54 16.35
N LYS A 220 -2.40 -19.85 16.58
CA LYS A 220 -3.73 -20.19 16.04
C LYS A 220 -4.00 -19.57 14.66
N ILE A 221 -3.15 -18.67 14.19
CA ILE A 221 -3.35 -18.00 12.90
C ILE A 221 -2.91 -18.94 11.79
N LYS A 222 -3.77 -19.11 10.78
CA LYS A 222 -3.52 -19.98 9.63
C LYS A 222 -3.50 -19.16 8.35
N VAL A 223 -2.67 -19.61 7.41
CA VAL A 223 -2.69 -19.12 6.04
C VAL A 223 -3.94 -19.68 5.35
N ALA A 224 -4.51 -18.89 4.44
CA ALA A 224 -5.64 -19.33 3.63
C ALA A 224 -5.21 -20.40 2.63
N ASP A 225 -6.04 -21.44 2.45
CA ASP A 225 -5.68 -22.64 1.66
C ASP A 225 -5.44 -22.34 0.16
N ASP A 226 -5.97 -21.23 -0.34
CA ASP A 226 -5.86 -20.76 -1.73
C ASP A 226 -4.61 -19.91 -1.99
N ARG A 227 -3.82 -19.59 -0.96
CA ARG A 227 -2.63 -18.75 -1.08
C ARG A 227 -1.38 -19.60 -1.33
N ILE A 228 -0.63 -19.23 -2.35
CA ILE A 228 0.64 -19.84 -2.70
C ILE A 228 1.81 -18.97 -2.23
N ARG A 229 2.94 -19.62 -1.94
CA ARG A 229 4.17 -18.91 -1.59
C ARG A 229 4.93 -18.57 -2.86
N GLU A 230 5.00 -17.28 -3.19
CA GLU A 230 5.64 -16.77 -4.41
C GLU A 230 6.11 -15.33 -4.21
N ALA A 231 7.12 -14.90 -4.96
CA ALA A 231 7.45 -13.48 -5.05
C ALA A 231 6.35 -12.79 -5.85
N VAL A 232 5.41 -12.13 -5.17
CA VAL A 232 4.23 -11.55 -5.83
C VAL A 232 4.65 -10.46 -6.80
N LYS A 233 4.17 -10.56 -8.03
CA LYS A 233 4.45 -9.61 -9.10
C LYS A 233 3.78 -8.26 -8.81
N LEU A 234 4.52 -7.16 -8.91
CA LEU A 234 3.91 -5.83 -8.96
C LEU A 234 3.30 -5.61 -10.35
N ASN A 235 2.02 -5.24 -10.39
CA ASN A 235 1.28 -5.04 -11.64
C ASN A 235 1.40 -6.24 -12.61
N ASP A 236 1.47 -7.44 -12.03
CA ASP A 236 1.62 -8.71 -12.74
C ASP A 236 2.86 -8.75 -13.68
N ASP A 237 3.89 -7.94 -13.43
CA ASP A 237 5.16 -7.97 -14.14
C ASP A 237 6.12 -9.01 -13.52
N PRO A 238 6.58 -10.03 -14.27
CA PRO A 238 7.47 -11.07 -13.74
C PRO A 238 8.89 -10.56 -13.41
N ASN A 239 9.21 -9.31 -13.71
CA ASN A 239 10.49 -8.68 -13.40
C ASN A 239 10.41 -7.73 -12.21
N LEU A 240 9.25 -7.63 -11.55
CA LEU A 240 9.04 -6.71 -10.43
C LEU A 240 8.45 -7.47 -9.25
N TRP A 241 9.26 -7.72 -8.23
CA TRP A 241 8.76 -8.24 -6.97
C TRP A 241 8.16 -7.11 -6.14
N LYS A 242 6.89 -7.23 -5.80
CA LYS A 242 6.15 -6.26 -5.00
C LYS A 242 6.70 -6.12 -3.58
N VAL A 243 7.03 -4.88 -3.23
CA VAL A 243 7.52 -4.48 -1.92
C VAL A 243 6.76 -3.25 -1.45
N LEU A 244 6.09 -3.37 -0.31
CA LEU A 244 5.42 -2.23 0.33
C LEU A 244 6.40 -1.56 1.29
N VAL A 245 6.56 -0.24 1.19
CA VAL A 245 7.42 0.53 2.10
C VAL A 245 6.56 1.54 2.84
N ALA A 246 6.53 1.49 4.17
CA ALA A 246 5.74 2.42 4.96
C ALA A 246 6.60 3.16 5.97
N CYS A 247 6.27 4.42 6.21
CA CYS A 247 6.93 5.22 7.24
C CYS A 247 5.95 6.16 7.92
N ARG A 248 6.31 6.60 9.13
CA ARG A 248 5.55 7.58 9.91
C ARG A 248 6.42 8.76 10.26
N PHE A 249 6.04 9.94 9.80
CA PHE A 249 6.65 11.20 10.14
C PHE A 249 5.99 11.80 11.37
N ASN A 250 6.77 12.51 12.17
CA ASN A 250 6.28 13.45 13.18
C ASN A 250 6.69 14.86 12.75
N LEU A 251 5.70 15.69 12.45
CA LEU A 251 5.91 17.03 11.90
C LEU A 251 6.52 17.98 12.94
N ASP A 252 6.15 17.85 14.22
CA ASP A 252 6.64 18.73 15.29
C ASP A 252 8.12 18.46 15.62
N SER A 253 8.52 17.19 15.72
CA SER A 253 9.92 16.82 15.98
C SER A 253 10.75 16.75 14.71
N SER A 254 10.12 16.80 13.54
CA SER A 254 10.75 16.59 12.23
C SER A 254 11.53 15.28 12.17
N THR A 255 10.86 14.20 12.56
CA THR A 255 11.47 12.86 12.61
C THR A 255 10.71 11.83 11.82
N ILE A 256 11.41 10.83 11.30
CA ILE A 256 10.82 9.57 10.87
C ILE A 256 10.80 8.65 12.09
N ASP A 257 9.61 8.42 12.63
CA ASP A 257 9.35 7.73 13.89
C ASP A 257 9.29 6.21 13.78
N ALA A 258 9.02 5.69 12.58
CA ALA A 258 9.02 4.27 12.29
C ALA A 258 9.15 4.04 10.78
N ARG A 259 9.89 3.00 10.41
CA ARG A 259 10.09 2.54 9.04
C ARG A 259 9.73 1.06 8.93
N TYR A 260 9.09 0.70 7.83
CA TYR A 260 8.67 -0.65 7.52
C TYR A 260 8.92 -0.95 6.06
N VAL A 261 9.34 -2.17 5.80
CA VAL A 261 9.45 -2.77 4.47
C VAL A 261 8.76 -4.12 4.55
N ALA A 262 7.83 -4.40 3.65
CA ALA A 262 7.10 -5.66 3.58
C ALA A 262 7.19 -6.23 2.16
N ARG A 263 8.00 -7.28 1.99
CA ARG A 263 8.09 -8.03 0.73
C ARG A 263 6.94 -9.02 0.65
N ASP A 264 6.17 -8.96 -0.43
CA ASP A 264 4.97 -9.79 -0.59
C ASP A 264 5.36 -11.19 -1.11
N GLU A 265 5.22 -12.20 -0.24
CA GLU A 265 5.53 -13.60 -0.54
C GLU A 265 4.27 -14.42 -0.85
N GLY A 266 3.15 -13.74 -1.16
CA GLY A 266 1.89 -14.32 -1.64
C GLY A 266 1.03 -14.86 -0.51
N ASN A 267 1.62 -15.70 0.35
CA ASN A 267 0.96 -16.28 1.51
C ASN A 267 1.45 -15.71 2.85
N SER A 268 2.43 -14.81 2.80
CA SER A 268 2.99 -14.10 3.95
C SER A 268 3.73 -12.83 3.49
N PHE A 269 4.13 -12.01 4.45
CA PHE A 269 5.05 -10.89 4.20
C PHE A 269 6.34 -11.10 4.98
N SER A 270 7.48 -10.93 4.30
CA SER A 270 8.76 -10.71 4.97
C SER A 270 8.87 -9.24 5.37
N ILE A 271 8.81 -8.98 6.68
CA ILE A 271 8.72 -7.62 7.22
C ILE A 271 10.02 -7.21 7.93
N TYR A 272 10.60 -6.10 7.50
CA TYR A 272 11.71 -5.42 8.16
C TYR A 272 11.22 -4.12 8.77
N THR A 273 11.62 -3.83 10.01
CA THR A 273 11.21 -2.59 10.70
C THR A 273 12.19 -2.18 11.79
N ASP A 274 12.25 -0.89 12.07
CA ASP A 274 12.94 -0.30 13.21
C ASP A 274 11.97 0.18 14.32
N ASP A 275 10.69 -0.19 14.24
CA ASP A 275 9.68 0.00 15.27
C ASP A 275 9.79 -1.07 16.37
N LEU A 276 10.28 -0.66 17.53
CA LEU A 276 10.43 -1.51 18.69
C LEU A 276 9.09 -1.94 19.31
N THR A 277 7.99 -1.23 19.03
CA THR A 277 6.73 -1.43 19.78
C THR A 277 6.08 -2.79 19.51
N GLY A 278 6.43 -3.47 18.41
CA GLY A 278 6.00 -4.84 18.12
C GLY A 278 6.70 -5.92 18.96
N PHE A 279 7.88 -5.62 19.49
CA PHE A 279 8.76 -6.61 20.14
C PHE A 279 8.76 -6.53 21.67
N MET A 280 8.21 -5.44 22.21
CA MET A 280 8.27 -5.12 23.63
C MET A 280 6.88 -5.21 24.30
N VAL A 281 6.87 -5.56 25.58
CA VAL A 281 5.73 -5.42 26.50
C VAL A 281 6.27 -4.89 27.82
N ASN A 282 5.68 -3.82 28.36
CA ASN A 282 6.08 -3.24 29.66
C ASN A 282 7.59 -2.92 29.80
N GLY A 283 8.28 -2.65 28.68
CA GLY A 283 9.72 -2.36 28.67
C GLY A 283 10.63 -3.58 28.62
N GLU A 284 10.07 -4.78 28.42
CA GLU A 284 10.80 -6.05 28.28
C GLU A 284 10.54 -6.70 26.91
N TRP A 285 11.53 -7.47 26.44
CA TRP A 285 11.40 -8.27 25.22
C TRP A 285 10.38 -9.37 25.40
N ARG A 286 9.46 -9.54 24.43
CA ARG A 286 8.44 -10.60 24.47
C ARG A 286 9.01 -12.01 24.36
N ASP A 287 10.17 -12.15 23.72
CA ASP A 287 10.89 -13.41 23.54
C ASP A 287 12.41 -13.13 23.65
N PRO A 288 13.21 -14.01 24.29
CA PRO A 288 14.65 -13.80 24.46
C PRO A 288 15.41 -13.57 23.14
N GLY A 289 14.93 -14.12 22.02
CA GLY A 289 15.56 -13.94 20.71
C GLY A 289 15.23 -12.63 20.01
N TYR A 290 14.23 -11.87 20.48
CA TYR A 290 13.74 -10.68 19.77
C TYR A 290 14.72 -9.52 19.76
N GLU A 291 15.64 -9.43 20.73
CA GLU A 291 16.67 -8.40 20.69
C GLU A 291 17.57 -8.55 19.45
N GLU A 292 18.06 -9.76 19.22
CA GLU A 292 18.93 -10.05 18.08
C GLU A 292 18.16 -10.00 16.76
N THR A 293 16.92 -10.53 16.74
CA THR A 293 16.04 -10.39 15.58
C THR A 293 15.85 -8.92 15.22
N PHE A 294 15.49 -8.07 16.18
CA PHE A 294 15.26 -6.65 15.94
C PHE A 294 16.52 -5.93 15.41
N LYS A 295 17.70 -6.23 15.97
CA LYS A 295 18.98 -5.68 15.46
C LYS A 295 19.21 -6.02 13.98
N ASN A 296 18.85 -7.24 13.56
CA ASN A 296 18.99 -7.65 12.17
C ASN A 296 17.91 -7.01 11.27
N LEU A 297 16.66 -6.87 11.74
CA LEU A 297 15.63 -6.15 11.00
C LEU A 297 15.99 -4.69 10.76
N VAL A 298 16.60 -4.02 11.74
CA VAL A 298 17.06 -2.62 11.59
C VAL A 298 18.12 -2.50 10.48
N LYS A 299 19.08 -3.44 10.41
CA LYS A 299 20.08 -3.46 9.33
C LYS A 299 19.42 -3.65 7.96
N GLU A 300 18.43 -4.53 7.85
CA GLU A 300 17.72 -4.74 6.59
C GLU A 300 16.92 -3.49 6.16
N VAL A 301 16.34 -2.75 7.10
CA VAL A 301 15.66 -1.47 6.80
C VAL A 301 16.62 -0.42 6.24
N GLU A 302 17.88 -0.40 6.70
CA GLU A 302 18.88 0.55 6.21
C GLU A 302 19.14 0.40 4.71
N ASN A 303 18.99 -0.80 4.13
CA ASN A 303 19.10 -1.01 2.69
C ASN A 303 18.07 -0.23 1.88
N PHE A 304 16.98 0.26 2.50
CA PHE A 304 15.90 1.00 1.83
C PHE A 304 15.94 2.51 2.12
N ASN A 305 17.04 3.05 2.65
CA ASN A 305 17.17 4.46 3.03
C ASN A 305 16.85 5.42 1.87
N SER A 306 17.21 5.09 0.63
CA SER A 306 16.90 5.92 -0.54
C SER A 306 15.39 6.14 -0.74
N ILE A 307 14.56 5.13 -0.45
CA ILE A 307 13.09 5.25 -0.52
C ILE A 307 12.57 6.12 0.63
N PHE A 308 13.15 6.01 1.83
CA PHE A 308 12.76 6.87 2.96
C PHE A 308 13.21 8.34 2.78
N GLU A 309 14.31 8.59 2.07
CA GLU A 309 14.68 9.95 1.66
C GLU A 309 13.70 10.50 0.63
N LEU A 310 13.28 9.69 -0.33
CA LEU A 310 12.24 10.07 -1.27
C LEU A 310 10.90 10.34 -0.58
N ALA A 311 10.57 9.59 0.48
CA ALA A 311 9.38 9.80 1.29
C ALA A 311 9.31 11.21 1.88
N LYS A 312 10.44 11.84 2.19
CA LYS A 312 10.47 13.25 2.64
C LYS A 312 9.98 14.20 1.56
N ALA A 313 10.45 13.99 0.32
CA ALA A 313 9.97 14.79 -0.81
C ALA A 313 8.46 14.59 -1.00
N CYS A 314 7.99 13.34 -0.99
CA CYS A 314 6.57 13.01 -1.18
C CYS A 314 5.61 13.65 -0.18
N LEU A 315 6.07 14.20 0.95
CA LEU A 315 5.24 15.01 1.86
C LEU A 315 4.67 16.26 1.17
N TYR A 316 5.32 16.73 0.10
CA TYR A 316 4.94 17.92 -0.68
C TYR A 316 4.14 17.60 -1.95
N LEU A 317 3.68 16.36 -2.12
CA LEU A 317 2.78 16.00 -3.23
C LEU A 317 1.48 16.83 -3.24
N PRO A 318 0.82 17.11 -2.11
CA PRO A 318 -0.32 18.03 -2.09
C PRO A 318 0.05 19.44 -2.59
N ASN A 319 1.15 20.02 -2.10
CA ASN A 319 1.65 21.33 -2.53
C ASN A 319 1.88 21.40 -4.05
N TYR A 320 2.36 20.31 -4.62
CA TYR A 320 2.56 20.18 -6.06
C TYR A 320 1.23 20.29 -6.83
N PHE A 321 0.16 19.66 -6.36
CA PHE A 321 -1.18 19.82 -6.96
C PHE A 321 -1.73 21.23 -6.74
N ASP A 322 -1.57 21.80 -5.54
CA ASP A 322 -2.04 23.16 -5.25
C ASP A 322 -1.35 24.20 -6.14
N PHE A 323 -0.04 24.02 -6.38
CA PHE A 323 0.75 24.91 -7.22
C PHE A 323 0.30 24.88 -8.70
N PHE A 324 -0.10 23.70 -9.20
CA PHE A 324 -0.56 23.51 -10.58
C PHE A 324 -2.08 23.32 -10.68
N ASN A 325 -2.85 23.91 -9.76
CA ASN A 325 -4.29 23.71 -9.67
C ASN A 325 -5.06 24.02 -10.97
N GLU A 326 -4.62 25.02 -11.74
CA GLU A 326 -5.21 25.38 -13.04
C GLU A 326 -4.93 24.35 -14.16
N GLU A 327 -3.95 23.46 -13.97
CA GLU A 327 -3.55 22.43 -14.93
C GLU A 327 -4.13 21.03 -14.59
N ILE A 328 -4.90 20.91 -13.49
CA ILE A 328 -5.47 19.63 -13.08
C ILE A 328 -6.66 19.25 -13.97
N GLU A 329 -6.63 18.01 -14.48
CA GLU A 329 -7.76 17.40 -15.16
C GLU A 329 -8.56 16.50 -14.21
N GLU A 330 -9.87 16.72 -14.12
CA GLU A 330 -10.77 15.86 -13.33
C GLU A 330 -11.39 14.77 -14.20
N GLN A 331 -11.39 13.55 -13.69
CA GLN A 331 -12.04 12.42 -14.35
C GLN A 331 -12.88 11.60 -13.38
N GLU A 332 -14.17 11.49 -13.65
CA GLU A 332 -15.08 10.61 -12.89
C GLU A 332 -14.99 9.15 -13.38
N TYR A 333 -14.87 8.23 -12.43
CA TYR A 333 -14.84 6.79 -12.65
C TYR A 333 -15.95 6.09 -11.86
N ASP A 334 -16.55 5.07 -12.49
CA ASP A 334 -17.55 4.23 -11.84
C ASP A 334 -16.87 3.20 -10.92
N THR A 335 -17.36 3.07 -9.70
CA THR A 335 -16.91 2.03 -8.76
C THR A 335 -17.70 0.74 -8.93
N GLU A 336 -17.16 -0.38 -8.44
CA GLU A 336 -17.91 -1.65 -8.44
C GLU A 336 -19.20 -1.55 -7.62
N VAL A 337 -19.26 -0.69 -6.59
CA VAL A 337 -20.49 -0.40 -5.84
C VAL A 337 -21.64 0.07 -6.75
N LYS A 338 -21.35 0.84 -7.81
CA LYS A 338 -22.38 1.23 -8.78
C LYS A 338 -23.03 0.01 -9.41
N SER A 339 -22.22 -0.97 -9.81
CA SER A 339 -22.69 -2.23 -10.39
C SER A 339 -23.49 -3.06 -9.38
N ILE A 340 -23.03 -3.15 -8.13
CA ILE A 340 -23.69 -3.87 -7.03
C ILE A 340 -25.09 -3.29 -6.77
N LEU A 341 -25.18 -1.96 -6.66
CA LEU A 341 -26.42 -1.27 -6.30
C LEU A 341 -27.38 -1.10 -7.50
N LYS A 342 -26.91 -1.29 -8.74
CA LYS A 342 -27.77 -1.36 -9.93
C LYS A 342 -28.65 -2.61 -9.93
N ASN A 343 -28.18 -3.70 -9.33
CA ASN A 343 -28.96 -4.94 -9.17
C ASN A 343 -29.97 -4.80 -8.00
N PRO A 344 -31.30 -4.84 -8.26
CA PRO A 344 -32.31 -4.64 -7.22
C PRO A 344 -32.28 -5.68 -6.09
N PHE A 345 -31.85 -6.91 -6.38
CA PHE A 345 -31.76 -7.98 -5.38
C PHE A 345 -30.58 -7.72 -4.44
N LYS A 346 -29.39 -7.47 -4.99
CA LYS A 346 -28.20 -7.14 -4.18
C LYS A 346 -28.38 -5.84 -3.40
N LYS A 347 -29.00 -4.81 -4.00
CA LYS A 347 -29.26 -3.52 -3.33
C LYS A 347 -30.02 -3.66 -2.00
N ARG A 348 -30.91 -4.66 -1.87
CA ARG A 348 -31.67 -4.90 -0.63
C ARG A 348 -30.79 -5.33 0.53
N ASP A 349 -29.67 -5.99 0.26
CA ASP A 349 -28.73 -6.47 1.29
C ASP A 349 -27.99 -5.31 1.98
N TYR A 350 -27.88 -4.17 1.30
CA TYR A 350 -27.20 -2.96 1.78
C TYR A 350 -28.16 -1.87 2.27
N LYS A 351 -29.44 -2.19 2.50
CA LYS A 351 -30.46 -1.20 2.88
C LYS A 351 -30.13 -0.49 4.21
N ASP A 352 -29.55 -1.23 5.15
CA ASP A 352 -29.26 -0.78 6.51
C ASP A 352 -27.84 -0.17 6.64
N VAL A 353 -27.05 -0.19 5.56
CA VAL A 353 -25.74 0.45 5.52
C VAL A 353 -25.91 1.95 5.27
N ASP A 354 -25.12 2.77 5.98
CA ASP A 354 -25.08 4.23 5.81
C ASP A 354 -24.81 4.60 4.32
N ASN A 355 -25.49 5.64 3.83
CA ASN A 355 -25.35 6.08 2.45
C ASN A 355 -23.95 6.61 2.13
N LYS A 356 -23.19 7.09 3.11
CA LYS A 356 -21.81 7.54 2.88
C LYS A 356 -20.88 6.44 2.34
N PHE A 357 -21.21 5.16 2.56
CA PHE A 357 -20.44 4.03 2.01
C PHE A 357 -20.92 3.57 0.64
N LYS A 358 -22.05 4.10 0.15
CA LYS A 358 -22.64 3.74 -1.16
C LYS A 358 -22.06 4.61 -2.28
N ILE A 359 -20.73 4.75 -2.28
CA ILE A 359 -19.96 5.57 -3.22
C ILE A 359 -19.97 4.88 -4.58
N ARG A 360 -20.73 5.43 -5.53
CA ARG A 360 -20.90 4.85 -6.88
C ARG A 360 -19.85 5.33 -7.87
N ASN A 361 -19.28 6.49 -7.61
CA ASN A 361 -18.33 7.14 -8.48
C ASN A 361 -17.21 7.72 -7.61
N ARG A 362 -16.00 7.82 -8.17
CA ARG A 362 -14.89 8.57 -7.59
C ARG A 362 -14.26 9.48 -8.63
N THR A 363 -13.75 10.60 -8.16
CA THR A 363 -12.98 11.55 -8.96
C THR A 363 -11.51 11.15 -8.92
N LEU A 364 -10.88 11.09 -10.08
CA LEU A 364 -9.43 11.02 -10.25
C LEU A 364 -8.91 12.39 -10.68
N TRP A 365 -8.03 12.95 -9.87
CA TRP A 365 -7.34 14.21 -10.16
C TRP A 365 -6.05 13.91 -10.91
N ILE A 366 -5.95 14.35 -12.16
CA ILE A 366 -4.84 14.00 -13.04
C ILE A 366 -3.99 15.24 -13.27
N LEU A 367 -2.70 15.12 -12.96
CA LEU A 367 -1.70 16.14 -13.29
C LEU A 367 -0.57 15.48 -14.09
N ASN A 368 -0.63 15.68 -15.40
CA ASN A 368 0.35 15.16 -16.35
C ASN A 368 0.86 16.28 -17.25
N ARG A 369 1.97 16.89 -16.86
CA ARG A 369 2.57 17.97 -17.64
C ARG A 369 3.59 17.32 -18.56
N SER A 370 3.20 17.11 -19.81
CA SER A 370 4.09 16.59 -20.85
C SER A 370 5.24 17.58 -21.12
N LYS A 371 6.33 17.49 -20.35
CA LYS A 371 7.48 18.38 -20.50
C LYS A 371 8.73 17.62 -20.95
N THR A 372 9.50 18.31 -21.79
CA THR A 372 10.87 17.96 -22.11
C THR A 372 11.72 18.30 -20.88
N PHE A 373 12.34 17.26 -20.31
CA PHE A 373 13.03 17.25 -19.02
C PHE A 373 14.23 18.19 -18.94
N SER A 374 14.49 18.74 -17.74
CA SER A 374 15.67 19.58 -17.46
C SER A 374 16.95 18.78 -17.16
N SER A 375 16.87 17.54 -16.65
CA SER A 375 18.05 16.73 -16.34
C SER A 375 17.78 15.22 -16.25
N ASN A 376 18.74 14.39 -16.68
CA ASN A 376 18.69 12.92 -16.57
C ASN A 376 19.02 12.40 -15.15
N ARG A 377 19.22 13.30 -14.18
CA ARG A 377 19.66 13.01 -12.82
C ARG A 377 19.09 14.08 -11.90
N ILE A 378 18.44 13.66 -10.82
CA ILE A 378 17.86 14.57 -9.84
C ILE A 378 18.35 14.18 -8.45
N LYS A 379 18.89 15.15 -7.72
CA LYS A 379 19.51 14.96 -6.41
C LYS A 379 18.56 15.43 -5.32
N LEU A 380 17.94 14.48 -4.63
CA LEU A 380 17.14 14.78 -3.45
C LEU A 380 18.08 14.96 -2.26
N ARG A 381 18.14 16.16 -1.69
CA ARG A 381 18.77 16.42 -0.38
C ARG A 381 17.74 17.12 0.48
N ASP A 382 17.19 16.42 1.46
CA ASP A 382 16.38 17.03 2.51
C ASP A 382 16.99 16.74 3.90
N GLU A 383 17.56 17.78 4.52
CA GLU A 383 18.13 17.74 5.87
C GLU A 383 17.07 17.95 6.97
N ASN A 384 15.81 18.22 6.60
CA ASN A 384 14.78 18.64 7.54
C ASN A 384 14.26 17.50 8.41
N PHE A 385 14.18 16.29 7.88
CA PHE A 385 13.72 15.11 8.62
C PHE A 385 14.87 14.18 8.99
N LYS A 386 14.96 13.83 10.28
CA LYS A 386 15.97 12.88 10.80
C LYS A 386 15.31 11.59 11.26
N ILE A 387 16.01 10.47 11.16
CA ILE A 387 15.51 9.21 11.73
C ILE A 387 15.47 9.36 13.26
N GLU A 388 14.35 8.99 13.90
CA GLU A 388 14.25 9.04 15.36
C GLU A 388 15.12 7.96 16.00
N THR A 389 16.24 8.40 16.59
CA THR A 389 17.22 7.56 17.30
C THR A 389 17.04 7.61 18.81
N SER A 390 15.95 8.20 19.31
CA SER A 390 15.72 8.23 20.75
C SER A 390 15.49 6.81 21.29
N GLY A 391 16.11 6.54 22.43
CA GLY A 391 16.07 5.27 23.13
C GLY A 391 14.69 4.81 23.64
N TYR A 392 14.67 3.79 24.50
CA TYR A 392 13.47 3.30 25.16
C TYR A 392 13.67 3.16 26.67
N TRP A 393 12.57 3.14 27.43
CA TRP A 393 12.60 2.84 28.86
C TRP A 393 12.56 1.33 29.09
N LYS A 394 13.61 0.79 29.72
CA LYS A 394 13.63 -0.57 30.27
C LYS A 394 13.20 -0.51 31.73
N LYS A 395 12.24 -1.35 32.13
CA LYS A 395 11.84 -1.48 33.53
C LYS A 395 12.94 -2.21 34.31
N LEU A 396 13.21 -1.74 35.51
CA LEU A 396 14.14 -2.37 36.45
C LEU A 396 13.35 -2.79 37.70
N ASN A 397 13.96 -3.61 38.56
CA ASN A 397 13.37 -3.93 39.86
C ASN A 397 13.28 -2.67 40.74
N ASP A 398 12.38 -2.67 41.72
CA ASP A 398 12.11 -1.49 42.56
C ASP A 398 13.34 -1.04 43.39
N ASP A 399 14.31 -1.94 43.60
CA ASP A 399 15.59 -1.73 44.27
C ASP A 399 16.75 -1.34 43.33
N GLU A 400 16.53 -1.40 42.01
CA GLU A 400 17.55 -1.12 41.00
C GLU A 400 17.51 0.34 40.52
N VAL A 401 18.68 0.98 40.47
CA VAL A 401 18.86 2.36 39.99
C VAL A 401 19.29 2.33 38.52
N GLY A 402 18.43 2.83 37.65
CA GLY A 402 18.73 3.08 36.25
C GLY A 402 19.13 4.53 35.96
N SER A 403 19.28 4.89 34.69
CA SER A 403 19.60 6.26 34.26
C SER A 403 18.47 6.84 33.42
N ASN A 404 18.20 8.14 33.51
CA ASN A 404 17.24 8.82 32.65
C ASN A 404 17.82 9.20 31.27
N LYS A 405 17.03 9.86 30.40
CA LYS A 405 17.47 10.35 29.07
C LYS A 405 18.78 11.16 29.10
N MET A 406 19.04 11.86 30.22
CA MET A 406 20.20 12.72 30.43
C MET A 406 21.34 12.02 31.20
N GLY A 407 21.19 10.74 31.56
CA GLY A 407 22.16 9.97 32.34
C GLY A 407 22.00 10.07 33.86
N ASN A 408 21.04 10.84 34.37
CA ASN A 408 20.85 10.99 35.82
C ASN A 408 20.21 9.74 36.44
N PRO A 409 20.60 9.33 37.65
CA PRO A 409 20.07 8.14 38.30
C PRO A 409 18.57 8.28 38.61
N ILE A 410 17.80 7.23 38.34
CA ILE A 410 16.37 7.11 38.66
C ILE A 410 16.06 5.67 39.08
N ASN A 411 15.11 5.48 39.99
CA ASN A 411 14.78 4.15 40.49
C ASN A 411 13.72 3.45 39.61
N GLY A 412 13.86 2.13 39.46
CA GLY A 412 12.85 1.25 38.84
C GLY A 412 12.76 1.29 37.31
N LYS A 413 13.60 2.07 36.62
CA LYS A 413 13.71 2.07 35.15
C LYS A 413 15.01 2.69 34.66
N THR A 414 15.46 2.31 33.47
CA THR A 414 16.62 2.93 32.81
C THR A 414 16.31 3.27 31.35
N TRP A 415 16.89 4.35 30.85
CA TRP A 415 16.80 4.77 29.46
C TRP A 415 17.92 4.12 28.66
N VAL A 416 17.55 3.26 27.71
CA VAL A 416 18.47 2.59 26.80
C VAL A 416 18.50 3.38 25.50
N LYS A 417 19.61 4.07 25.19
CA LYS A 417 19.76 4.81 23.92
C LYS A 417 19.75 3.84 22.72
N LYS A 418 18.97 4.15 21.69
CA LYS A 418 19.02 3.48 20.39
C LYS A 418 20.28 3.99 19.68
N THR A 419 21.07 3.09 19.10
CA THR A 419 22.31 3.47 18.40
C THR A 419 21.99 4.49 17.32
N GLU A 420 22.72 5.60 17.27
CA GLU A 420 22.51 6.66 16.30
C GLU A 420 22.78 6.13 14.87
N SER A 421 21.72 5.80 14.13
CA SER A 421 21.80 5.65 12.69
C SER A 421 21.81 7.05 12.07
N TYR A 422 22.96 7.71 12.10
CA TYR A 422 23.19 8.89 11.24
C TYR A 422 23.33 8.38 9.81
N PHE A 423 22.25 8.49 9.03
CA PHE A 423 22.35 8.28 7.58
C PHE A 423 22.93 9.56 6.96
N VAL A 424 24.07 9.41 6.30
CA VAL A 424 24.64 10.42 5.40
C VAL A 424 24.60 9.78 4.03
N THR A 425 23.68 10.21 3.18
CA THR A 425 23.54 9.71 1.80
C THR A 425 24.87 9.85 1.07
N LYS A 426 25.43 8.76 0.53
CA LYS A 426 26.60 8.87 -0.34
C LYS A 426 26.16 9.41 -1.69
N GLU A 427 27.04 10.18 -2.34
CA GLU A 427 26.71 11.02 -3.49
C GLU A 427 26.20 10.27 -4.73
N ASP A 428 26.33 8.93 -4.76
CA ASP A 428 25.93 8.05 -5.86
C ASP A 428 24.57 7.32 -5.63
N GLU A 429 23.89 7.54 -4.51
CA GLU A 429 22.82 6.64 -3.99
C GLU A 429 21.36 7.09 -4.30
N LEU A 430 21.15 8.26 -4.93
CA LEU A 430 19.82 8.75 -5.36
C LEU A 430 19.86 9.17 -6.83
N ILE A 431 20.15 8.22 -7.71
CA ILE A 431 20.09 8.47 -9.15
C ILE A 431 18.74 7.96 -9.66
N ILE A 432 17.83 8.90 -9.93
CA ILE A 432 16.65 8.62 -10.74
C ILE A 432 17.12 8.54 -12.20
N GLU A 433 17.28 7.32 -12.70
CA GLU A 433 17.69 7.11 -14.10
C GLU A 433 16.44 6.84 -14.94
N ARG A 434 16.20 7.70 -15.93
CA ARG A 434 15.30 7.36 -17.03
C ARG A 434 16.01 6.38 -17.95
N LYS A 435 15.63 5.10 -17.91
CA LYS A 435 15.95 4.19 -19.01
C LYS A 435 15.05 4.60 -20.18
N LYS A 436 15.56 5.48 -21.05
CA LYS A 436 15.01 5.60 -22.41
C LYS A 436 15.27 4.26 -23.09
N ASP A 437 14.30 3.35 -23.02
CA ASP A 437 14.18 2.38 -24.09
C ASP A 437 13.85 3.23 -25.32
N LEU A 438 14.87 3.42 -26.16
CA LEU A 438 14.68 3.98 -27.49
C LEU A 438 13.70 3.03 -28.17
N GLY A 439 12.42 3.41 -28.19
CA GLY A 439 11.36 2.65 -28.82
C GLY A 439 11.82 2.17 -30.19
N PHE A 440 11.39 0.96 -30.57
CA PHE A 440 11.77 0.37 -31.83
C PHE A 440 11.43 1.33 -32.99
N THR A 441 12.34 1.48 -33.95
CA THR A 441 12.19 2.41 -35.09
C THR A 441 11.68 1.73 -36.36
N SER A 442 11.25 0.46 -36.26
CA SER A 442 10.65 -0.27 -37.37
C SER A 442 9.32 0.35 -37.80
N GLU A 443 8.94 0.17 -39.07
CA GLU A 443 7.69 0.71 -39.63
C GLU A 443 6.43 0.25 -38.88
N ASN A 444 6.46 -0.95 -38.31
CA ASN A 444 5.38 -1.53 -37.51
C ASN A 444 5.58 -1.38 -35.99
N ALA A 445 6.57 -0.61 -35.56
CA ALA A 445 6.82 -0.38 -34.15
C ALA A 445 5.61 0.27 -33.48
N GLY A 446 5.32 -0.17 -32.27
CA GLY A 446 4.20 0.35 -31.49
C GLY A 446 4.13 -0.34 -30.15
N LYS A 447 2.98 -0.19 -29.50
CA LYS A 447 2.71 -0.73 -28.17
C LYS A 447 1.57 -1.71 -28.20
N ILE A 448 1.70 -2.79 -27.44
CA ILE A 448 0.56 -3.56 -26.95
C ILE A 448 0.16 -2.98 -25.59
N TYR A 449 -1.13 -2.87 -25.33
CA TYR A 449 -1.65 -2.47 -24.04
C TYR A 449 -2.64 -3.50 -23.53
N ILE A 450 -2.82 -3.47 -22.21
CA ILE A 450 -3.94 -4.07 -21.52
C ILE A 450 -4.64 -2.97 -20.70
N MET A 451 -5.94 -2.82 -20.91
CA MET A 451 -6.76 -1.80 -20.27
C MET A 451 -7.93 -2.45 -19.56
N ARG A 452 -8.45 -1.76 -18.56
CA ARG A 452 -9.70 -2.14 -17.90
C ARG A 452 -10.71 -1.00 -17.94
N ASN A 453 -11.94 -1.32 -17.59
CA ASN A 453 -13.05 -0.40 -17.49
C ASN A 453 -13.82 -0.73 -16.22
N GLY A 454 -14.09 0.25 -15.35
CA GLY A 454 -14.70 0.01 -14.03
C GLY A 454 -16.11 -0.60 -14.08
N ASN A 455 -16.80 -0.50 -15.23
CA ASN A 455 -18.09 -1.15 -15.45
C ASN A 455 -17.99 -2.63 -15.87
N LEU A 456 -16.80 -3.13 -16.17
CA LEU A 456 -16.56 -4.54 -16.46
C LEU A 456 -16.15 -5.28 -15.17
N LYS A 457 -16.29 -6.61 -15.15
CA LYS A 457 -15.82 -7.40 -14.00
C LYS A 457 -14.29 -7.33 -13.89
N ASN A 458 -13.78 -7.57 -12.68
CA ASN A 458 -12.36 -7.43 -12.31
C ASN A 458 -11.40 -8.31 -13.13
N ASP A 459 -11.91 -9.33 -13.81
CA ASP A 459 -11.17 -10.26 -14.66
C ASP A 459 -11.38 -10.00 -16.16
N ILE A 460 -11.97 -8.86 -16.54
CA ILE A 460 -12.24 -8.51 -17.93
C ILE A 460 -11.33 -7.38 -18.38
N TYR A 461 -10.48 -7.70 -19.35
CA TYR A 461 -9.51 -6.77 -19.90
C TYR A 461 -9.71 -6.56 -21.39
N LYS A 462 -9.38 -5.35 -21.86
CA LYS A 462 -9.21 -5.04 -23.27
C LYS A 462 -7.73 -5.12 -23.61
N ILE A 463 -7.36 -6.00 -24.54
CA ILE A 463 -5.99 -6.15 -25.03
C ILE A 463 -5.96 -5.67 -26.48
N GLY A 464 -5.10 -4.71 -26.81
CA GLY A 464 -4.99 -4.21 -28.17
C GLY A 464 -3.70 -3.47 -28.44
N LEU A 465 -3.56 -2.95 -29.67
CA LEU A 465 -2.38 -2.21 -30.10
C LEU A 465 -2.60 -0.70 -30.25
N THR A 466 -1.51 0.05 -30.24
CA THR A 466 -1.42 1.45 -30.65
C THR A 466 -0.06 1.75 -31.26
N THR A 467 -0.01 2.58 -32.31
CA THR A 467 1.24 3.19 -32.82
C THR A 467 1.51 4.57 -32.20
N LYS A 468 0.65 5.00 -31.27
CA LYS A 468 0.75 6.24 -30.48
C LYS A 468 0.86 5.89 -28.99
N SER A 469 0.46 6.78 -28.07
CA SER A 469 0.35 6.43 -26.65
C SER A 469 -0.90 5.57 -26.36
N ALA A 470 -0.82 4.71 -25.34
CA ALA A 470 -1.95 3.90 -24.91
C ALA A 470 -3.08 4.78 -24.32
N ASP A 471 -2.77 5.88 -23.66
CA ASP A 471 -3.79 6.80 -23.12
C ASP A 471 -4.54 7.59 -24.18
N GLU A 472 -3.87 8.04 -25.25
CA GLU A 472 -4.59 8.62 -26.40
C GLU A 472 -5.60 7.63 -26.96
N ARG A 473 -5.22 6.35 -27.01
CA ARG A 473 -6.11 5.27 -27.45
C ARG A 473 -7.21 4.99 -26.42
N ALA A 474 -6.91 4.96 -25.13
CA ALA A 474 -7.87 4.80 -24.04
C ALA A 474 -8.92 5.93 -24.07
N ASN A 475 -8.48 7.18 -24.24
CA ASN A 475 -9.34 8.35 -24.38
C ASN A 475 -10.23 8.30 -25.63
N GLN A 476 -9.69 7.85 -26.77
CA GLN A 476 -10.49 7.64 -27.99
C GLN A 476 -11.55 6.56 -27.80
N LEU A 477 -11.19 5.44 -27.17
CA LEU A 477 -12.09 4.32 -26.91
C LEU A 477 -13.16 4.68 -25.88
N SER A 478 -12.82 5.51 -24.90
CA SER A 478 -13.74 6.01 -23.87
C SER A 478 -14.80 6.96 -24.42
N LYS A 479 -14.63 7.48 -25.65
CA LYS A 479 -15.66 8.26 -26.38
C LYS A 479 -16.64 7.37 -27.14
N THR A 480 -16.41 6.06 -27.20
CA THR A 480 -17.30 5.10 -27.85
C THR A 480 -18.36 4.59 -26.88
N SER A 481 -19.35 3.83 -27.36
CA SER A 481 -20.61 3.44 -26.69
C SER A 481 -20.50 2.55 -25.43
N ILE A 482 -19.40 2.64 -24.66
CA ILE A 482 -19.20 1.98 -23.36
C ILE A 482 -19.39 3.03 -22.24
N PRO A 483 -20.09 2.73 -21.13
CA PRO A 483 -20.54 3.77 -20.20
C PRO A 483 -19.47 4.42 -19.30
N ASP A 484 -18.24 3.91 -19.28
CA ASP A 484 -17.15 4.38 -18.40
C ASP A 484 -15.81 4.42 -19.16
N LYS A 485 -14.80 5.07 -18.59
CA LYS A 485 -13.50 5.29 -19.22
C LYS A 485 -12.60 4.05 -19.12
N PHE A 486 -11.68 3.92 -20.07
CA PHE A 486 -10.63 2.92 -20.02
C PHE A 486 -9.43 3.45 -19.24
N ILE A 487 -8.90 2.61 -18.35
CA ILE A 487 -7.65 2.83 -17.62
C ILE A 487 -6.61 1.87 -18.19
N VAL A 488 -5.45 2.39 -18.62
CA VAL A 488 -4.31 1.55 -19.04
C VAL A 488 -3.69 0.94 -17.79
N MET A 489 -3.62 -0.39 -17.75
CA MET A 489 -3.03 -1.14 -16.63
C MET A 489 -1.55 -1.42 -16.87
N ARG A 490 -1.22 -1.84 -18.10
CA ARG A 490 0.16 -2.12 -18.53
C ARG A 490 0.28 -1.91 -20.04
N GLU A 491 1.48 -1.55 -20.48
CA GLU A 491 1.84 -1.48 -21.90
C GLU A 491 3.23 -2.09 -22.13
N TRP A 492 3.46 -2.53 -23.38
CA TRP A 492 4.67 -3.17 -23.85
C TRP A 492 5.08 -2.59 -25.19
N ASP A 493 6.35 -2.20 -25.33
CA ASP A 493 6.93 -1.81 -26.61
C ASP A 493 7.30 -3.03 -27.46
N THR A 494 7.04 -2.95 -28.76
CA THR A 494 7.38 -4.03 -29.70
C THR A 494 7.80 -3.52 -31.07
N LYS A 495 8.69 -4.30 -31.73
CA LYS A 495 9.14 -4.07 -33.11
C LYS A 495 8.00 -4.21 -34.13
N ASP A 496 6.99 -5.02 -33.85
CA ASP A 496 5.83 -5.20 -34.73
C ASP A 496 4.55 -5.40 -33.89
N CYS A 497 3.86 -4.29 -33.63
CA CYS A 497 2.64 -4.32 -32.82
C CYS A 497 1.47 -5.04 -33.49
N TYR A 498 1.44 -5.09 -34.83
CA TYR A 498 0.40 -5.79 -35.58
C TYR A 498 0.58 -7.31 -35.49
N LEU A 499 1.82 -7.78 -35.64
CA LEU A 499 2.15 -9.19 -35.47
C LEU A 499 1.94 -9.64 -34.02
N ALA A 500 2.37 -8.81 -33.06
CA ALA A 500 2.20 -9.09 -31.64
C ALA A 500 0.72 -9.24 -31.26
N GLU A 501 -0.12 -8.26 -31.61
CA GLU A 501 -1.55 -8.29 -31.28
C GLU A 501 -2.22 -9.53 -31.87
N LYS A 502 -1.92 -9.85 -33.14
CA LYS A 502 -2.49 -11.02 -33.82
C LYS A 502 -2.11 -12.33 -33.12
N ASN A 503 -0.84 -12.47 -32.72
CA ASN A 503 -0.36 -13.66 -32.02
C ASN A 503 -0.97 -13.78 -30.63
N ILE A 504 -1.01 -12.67 -29.88
CA ILE A 504 -1.63 -12.60 -28.54
C ILE A 504 -3.12 -12.96 -28.61
N HIS A 505 -3.88 -12.34 -29.51
CA HIS A 505 -5.32 -12.61 -29.65
C HIS A 505 -5.61 -14.05 -30.05
N LYS A 506 -4.73 -14.68 -30.84
CA LYS A 506 -4.83 -16.09 -31.20
C LYS A 506 -4.57 -17.01 -30.01
N LEU A 507 -3.54 -16.74 -29.22
CA LEU A 507 -3.22 -17.53 -28.02
C LEU A 507 -4.30 -17.38 -26.94
N LEU A 508 -4.93 -16.21 -26.85
CA LEU A 508 -5.97 -15.88 -25.89
C LEU A 508 -7.41 -16.11 -26.42
N GLU A 509 -7.58 -16.75 -27.58
CA GLU A 509 -8.90 -16.88 -28.24
C GLU A 509 -9.96 -17.54 -27.34
N ASN A 510 -9.56 -18.53 -26.53
CA ASN A 510 -10.45 -19.24 -25.61
C ASN A 510 -10.95 -18.37 -24.43
N TYR A 511 -10.24 -17.29 -24.11
CA TYR A 511 -10.62 -16.32 -23.07
C TYR A 511 -11.46 -15.16 -23.62
N ARG A 512 -11.64 -15.09 -24.95
CA ARG A 512 -12.31 -13.98 -25.61
C ARG A 512 -13.82 -14.04 -25.36
N ILE A 513 -14.39 -12.97 -24.82
CA ILE A 513 -15.82 -12.88 -24.48
C ILE A 513 -16.69 -12.87 -25.74
N ASP A 514 -16.19 -12.23 -26.80
CA ASP A 514 -16.88 -12.04 -28.06
C ASP A 514 -15.88 -12.14 -29.21
N LYS A 515 -16.15 -13.02 -30.18
CA LYS A 515 -15.25 -13.26 -31.32
C LYS A 515 -14.94 -11.99 -32.13
N ASN A 516 -15.83 -10.99 -32.10
CA ASN A 516 -15.69 -9.76 -32.86
C ASN A 516 -15.11 -8.59 -32.03
N ARG A 517 -14.88 -8.77 -30.73
CA ARG A 517 -14.40 -7.69 -29.85
C ARG A 517 -13.19 -8.13 -29.04
N GLU A 518 -12.30 -7.20 -28.75
CA GLU A 518 -10.99 -7.49 -28.14
C GLU A 518 -11.08 -7.48 -26.60
N PHE A 519 -12.12 -8.13 -26.06
CA PHE A 519 -12.33 -8.26 -24.61
C PHE A 519 -12.11 -9.71 -24.20
N PHE A 520 -11.31 -9.89 -23.15
CA PHE A 520 -10.87 -11.18 -22.66
C PHE A 520 -11.23 -11.30 -21.18
N GLN A 521 -11.90 -12.39 -20.80
CA GLN A 521 -12.12 -12.75 -19.40
C GLN A 521 -11.02 -13.70 -18.97
N ILE A 522 -10.01 -13.18 -18.29
CA ILE A 522 -8.75 -13.88 -18.03
C ILE A 522 -8.09 -13.35 -16.75
N ASP A 523 -7.38 -14.22 -16.04
CA ASP A 523 -6.50 -13.80 -14.94
C ASP A 523 -5.35 -12.94 -15.51
N MET A 524 -5.11 -11.78 -14.90
CA MET A 524 -4.13 -10.80 -15.38
C MET A 524 -2.72 -11.40 -15.51
N ARG A 525 -2.35 -12.36 -14.63
CA ARG A 525 -1.07 -13.06 -14.71
C ARG A 525 -0.95 -13.87 -15.99
N ILE A 526 -1.99 -14.60 -16.36
CA ILE A 526 -2.01 -15.42 -17.60
C ILE A 526 -1.95 -14.51 -18.82
N ALA A 527 -2.70 -13.41 -18.82
CA ALA A 527 -2.66 -12.44 -19.91
C ALA A 527 -1.26 -11.85 -20.09
N ASN A 528 -0.65 -11.41 -18.99
CA ASN A 528 0.69 -10.83 -18.99
C ASN A 528 1.76 -11.84 -19.43
N ASP A 529 1.73 -13.08 -18.93
CA ASP A 529 2.72 -14.09 -19.29
C ASP A 529 2.68 -14.39 -20.81
N VAL A 530 1.47 -14.48 -21.40
CA VAL A 530 1.32 -14.68 -22.86
C VAL A 530 1.79 -13.47 -23.66
N ILE A 531 1.47 -12.24 -23.20
CA ILE A 531 1.92 -11.02 -23.86
C ILE A 531 3.46 -10.90 -23.78
N ASP A 532 4.02 -11.09 -22.59
CA ASP A 532 5.47 -11.05 -22.35
C ASP A 532 6.20 -12.09 -23.23
N GLU A 533 5.69 -13.31 -23.36
CA GLU A 533 6.26 -14.35 -24.23
C GLU A 533 6.29 -13.90 -25.70
N VAL A 534 5.13 -13.48 -26.26
CA VAL A 534 5.02 -13.05 -27.66
C VAL A 534 5.90 -11.83 -27.95
N ILE A 535 5.89 -10.84 -27.06
CA ILE A 535 6.67 -9.61 -27.22
C ILE A 535 8.17 -9.94 -27.18
N ASN A 536 8.60 -10.81 -26.28
CA ASN A 536 9.99 -11.24 -26.19
C ASN A 536 10.45 -12.00 -27.44
N GLU A 537 9.58 -12.82 -28.05
CA GLU A 537 9.90 -13.49 -29.32
C GLU A 537 10.05 -12.49 -30.47
N ILE A 538 9.07 -11.60 -30.65
CA ILE A 538 9.06 -10.61 -31.74
C ILE A 538 10.22 -9.61 -31.60
N ASN A 539 10.59 -9.26 -30.37
CA ASN A 539 11.67 -8.31 -30.13
C ASN A 539 13.08 -8.93 -30.26
N LYS A 540 13.20 -10.27 -30.25
CA LYS A 540 14.47 -10.98 -30.49
C LYS A 540 14.85 -11.04 -31.97
N GLU A 541 13.87 -11.11 -32.86
CA GLU A 541 14.04 -11.00 -34.32
C GLU A 541 14.44 -9.58 -34.74
#